data_AF-A0A1F3P1D1-F1
#
_entry.id   AF-A0A1F3P1D1-F1
#
_cell.length_a   1.000
_cell.length_b   1.000
_cell.length_c   1.000
_cell.angle_alpha   90.00
_cell.angle_beta   90.00
_cell.angle_gamma   90.00
#
_symmetry.space_group_name_H-M   'P 1'
#
loop_
_entity.id
_entity.type
_entity.pdbx_description
1 polymer ?
#
loop_
_entity_poly.entity_id
_entity_poly.type
_entity_poly.pdbx_seq_one_letter_code
_entity_poly.pdbx_strand_id
1 'polypeptide(L)'
;MTKEIRIYYECLEQAAHFIKPILEQTEAFKNKLIEIKLVKLTSNFSFYSKLVAPVVYLKDPDILITIIENETEYPLFQLEISTAVFTEDHELQRFDGMVAAIENNCVYGKLSPINKTSQSAHGGNTNFNYLTSYKAIYEKFGKLSFHFDWTCDENGNVIVNPNYLSCPEEVKHLVLFLRRLAEFVSIGKINFSNWIVPFENELAKEKYFREWIEKLNSFTLPDLKTQNTSRTEWRATEKELHLKINRFGHAMDPERGMLAYYGTVCDNTVSKMLFDKNNEAWYKDTSKETEIQKYLKLKGLKTASDYLQCFILGSGLHNNGKFLKLSKQYEKSKTNKLEIDLSQFLYKNFLSLNKALRTIFKFSKQFQIIDTNKEIRLKFIWKTFNTCNDFQKFPAITPIQNRTSYDEDDITYISVHNVLKQNGYKIIAVSYPGAQGDRVLLAEAGTGRRQQRRYIDIISYLPKSHSVLQENKGEFTHASIQSEISELGRYKSDKAYKLSIEKFVNRFDKNAPHIFKIGVGFWANSRFTVEHIQQLEIDKLDYFIFIKSDQTSWKVFCTGKTKLFSKMEGKVNLPKVYEVKQVVKGQMELFE
;
A
#
# COMPACT_ATOMS: atom_id res chain seq x y z
N MET A 1 -22.59 11.34 25.95
CA MET A 1 -22.31 11.83 24.59
C MET A 1 -21.67 10.68 23.84
N THR A 2 -22.27 10.24 22.73
CA THR A 2 -21.73 9.14 21.92
C THR A 2 -20.48 9.63 21.18
N LYS A 3 -19.36 8.92 21.30
CA LYS A 3 -18.12 9.20 20.57
C LYS A 3 -18.21 8.62 19.15
N GLU A 4 -17.51 9.21 18.18
CA GLU A 4 -17.47 8.68 16.81
C GLU A 4 -16.11 8.03 16.54
N ILE A 5 -16.10 6.75 16.21
CA ILE A 5 -14.93 6.04 15.69
C ILE A 5 -15.01 6.03 14.17
N ARG A 6 -13.92 6.41 13.51
CA ARG A 6 -13.79 6.27 12.05
C ARG A 6 -12.74 5.24 11.71
N ILE A 7 -13.08 4.34 10.79
CA ILE A 7 -12.18 3.38 10.17
C ILE A 7 -11.91 3.90 8.77
N TYR A 8 -10.74 4.52 8.59
CA TYR A 8 -10.20 4.81 7.27
C TYR A 8 -9.66 3.53 6.66
N TYR A 9 -10.00 3.25 5.40
CA TYR A 9 -9.66 1.98 4.77
C TYR A 9 -9.21 2.10 3.32
N GLU A 10 -8.31 1.20 2.93
CA GLU A 10 -7.94 0.98 1.52
C GLU A 10 -8.85 -0.06 0.85
N CYS A 11 -9.16 -1.18 1.54
CA CYS A 11 -10.03 -2.25 1.04
C CYS A 11 -11.36 -2.32 1.82
N LEU A 12 -12.48 -2.18 1.10
CA LEU A 12 -13.82 -2.19 1.69
C LEU A 12 -14.16 -3.52 2.38
N GLU A 13 -13.80 -4.66 1.79
CA GLU A 13 -14.13 -5.97 2.34
C GLU A 13 -13.47 -6.18 3.72
N GLN A 14 -12.20 -5.78 3.87
CA GLN A 14 -11.49 -5.83 5.15
C GLN A 14 -12.09 -4.89 6.20
N ALA A 15 -12.43 -3.66 5.82
CA ALA A 15 -13.02 -2.71 6.75
C ALA A 15 -14.41 -3.14 7.23
N ALA A 16 -15.27 -3.56 6.29
CA ALA A 16 -16.68 -3.86 6.55
C ALA A 16 -16.92 -5.23 7.19
N HIS A 17 -16.10 -6.23 6.86
CA HIS A 17 -16.33 -7.63 7.27
C HIS A 17 -15.26 -8.19 8.21
N PHE A 18 -14.18 -7.45 8.46
CA PHE A 18 -13.18 -7.84 9.45
C PHE A 18 -13.06 -6.83 10.59
N ILE A 19 -12.69 -5.59 10.32
CA ILE A 19 -12.43 -4.60 11.40
C ILE A 19 -13.73 -4.15 12.09
N LYS A 20 -14.71 -3.68 11.31
CA LYS A 20 -15.98 -3.15 11.86
C LYS A 20 -16.72 -4.18 12.73
N PRO A 21 -16.91 -5.45 12.32
CA PRO A 21 -17.62 -6.43 13.15
C PRO A 21 -16.95 -6.70 14.50
N ILE A 22 -15.61 -6.61 14.59
CA ILE A 22 -14.89 -6.77 15.86
C ILE A 22 -15.28 -5.67 16.85
N LEU A 23 -15.33 -4.42 16.38
CA LEU A 23 -15.71 -3.28 17.20
C LEU A 23 -17.21 -3.30 17.57
N GLU A 24 -18.07 -3.73 16.65
CA GLU A 24 -19.52 -3.83 16.90
C GLU A 24 -19.90 -4.87 17.96
N GLN A 25 -19.03 -5.85 18.22
CA GLN A 25 -19.25 -6.86 19.26
C GLN A 25 -18.95 -6.36 20.68
N THR A 26 -18.33 -5.19 20.82
CA THR A 26 -17.95 -4.61 22.12
C THR A 26 -19.15 -4.08 22.89
N GLU A 27 -19.07 -4.09 24.23
CA GLU A 27 -20.10 -3.48 25.08
C GLU A 27 -20.19 -1.96 24.85
N ALA A 28 -19.10 -1.31 24.48
CA ALA A 28 -19.09 0.11 24.10
C ALA A 28 -20.05 0.40 22.94
N PHE A 29 -20.03 -0.44 21.90
CA PHE A 29 -20.94 -0.29 20.75
C PHE A 29 -22.38 -0.68 21.12
N LYS A 30 -22.57 -1.81 21.79
CA LYS A 30 -23.91 -2.29 22.21
C LYS A 30 -24.64 -1.28 23.10
N ASN A 31 -23.90 -0.62 23.98
CA ASN A 31 -24.42 0.44 24.86
C ASN A 31 -24.45 1.83 24.20
N LYS A 32 -24.21 1.92 22.89
CA LYS A 32 -24.25 3.17 22.09
C LYS A 32 -23.30 4.26 22.60
N LEU A 33 -22.20 3.86 23.24
CA LEU A 33 -21.14 4.78 23.66
C LEU A 33 -20.29 5.23 22.47
N ILE A 34 -20.23 4.41 21.42
CA ILE A 34 -19.53 4.70 20.17
C ILE A 34 -20.44 4.50 18.95
N GLU A 35 -20.29 5.36 17.95
CA GLU A 35 -20.76 5.14 16.57
C GLU A 35 -19.55 4.79 15.69
N ILE A 36 -19.72 3.94 14.67
CA ILE A 36 -18.64 3.55 13.77
C ILE A 36 -18.97 4.00 12.34
N LYS A 37 -18.03 4.70 11.71
CA LYS A 37 -18.11 5.10 10.29
C LYS A 37 -16.94 4.51 9.50
N LEU A 38 -17.25 3.97 8.33
CA LEU A 38 -16.26 3.54 7.35
C LEU A 38 -15.96 4.71 6.39
N VAL A 39 -14.69 5.08 6.25
CA VAL A 39 -14.26 6.20 5.41
C VAL A 39 -13.22 5.72 4.41
N LYS A 40 -13.44 5.91 3.11
CA LYS A 40 -12.46 5.55 2.09
C LYS A 40 -11.21 6.43 2.27
N LEU A 41 -10.05 5.79 2.38
CA LEU A 41 -8.77 6.48 2.45
C LEU A 41 -8.42 7.10 1.10
N THR A 42 -7.88 8.31 1.15
CA THR A 42 -7.21 9.00 0.04
C THR A 42 -5.76 9.28 0.37
N SER A 43 -4.85 9.09 -0.59
CA SER A 43 -3.41 9.30 -0.39
C SER A 43 -3.00 10.75 -0.15
N ASN A 44 -3.90 11.71 -0.39
CA ASN A 44 -3.60 13.12 -0.19
C ASN A 44 -3.84 13.55 1.26
N PHE A 45 -2.75 13.64 2.02
CA PHE A 45 -2.75 14.08 3.41
C PHE A 45 -3.38 15.47 3.63
N SER A 46 -3.44 16.35 2.61
CA SER A 46 -3.98 17.70 2.74
C SER A 46 -5.48 17.73 3.07
N PHE A 47 -6.19 16.62 2.89
CA PHE A 47 -7.63 16.55 3.14
C PHE A 47 -8.02 16.11 4.55
N TYR A 48 -7.05 15.76 5.39
CA TYR A 48 -7.28 15.21 6.72
C TYR A 48 -7.20 16.28 7.82
N SER A 49 -7.59 15.91 9.04
CA SER A 49 -7.42 16.76 10.21
C SER A 49 -5.94 16.93 10.60
N LYS A 50 -5.67 17.94 11.42
CA LYS A 50 -4.32 18.28 11.89
C LYS A 50 -3.57 17.14 12.58
N LEU A 51 -4.27 16.17 13.19
CA LEU A 51 -3.66 15.02 13.87
C LEU A 51 -3.65 13.75 13.00
N VAL A 52 -4.49 13.67 11.96
CA VAL A 52 -4.55 12.52 11.05
C VAL A 52 -3.64 12.70 9.83
N ALA A 53 -3.57 13.93 9.28
CA ALA A 53 -2.71 14.26 8.14
C ALA A 53 -1.24 13.84 8.32
N PRO A 54 -0.60 14.00 9.49
CA PRO A 54 0.78 13.58 9.70
C PRO A 54 1.03 12.07 9.50
N VAL A 55 0.03 11.22 9.79
CA VAL A 55 0.13 9.76 9.59
C VAL A 55 0.15 9.46 8.10
N VAL A 56 -0.85 9.97 7.35
CA VAL A 56 -0.98 9.79 5.89
C VAL A 56 0.17 10.44 5.10
N TYR A 57 0.76 11.51 5.66
CA TYR A 57 1.85 12.26 5.05
C TYR A 57 3.08 11.38 4.75
N LEU A 58 3.45 10.46 5.64
CA LEU A 58 4.59 9.57 5.40
C LEU A 58 4.18 8.30 4.66
N LYS A 59 3.05 7.68 5.03
CA LYS A 59 2.62 6.39 4.52
C LYS A 59 1.09 6.34 4.44
N ASP A 60 0.57 5.74 3.37
CA ASP A 60 -0.86 5.42 3.30
C ASP A 60 -1.09 4.13 4.09
N PRO A 61 -1.93 4.13 5.13
CA PRO A 61 -2.22 2.94 5.92
C PRO A 61 -3.31 2.09 5.26
N ASP A 62 -3.22 0.76 5.38
CA ASP A 62 -4.29 -0.12 4.88
C ASP A 62 -5.59 0.07 5.69
N ILE A 63 -5.44 0.22 7.02
CA ILE A 63 -6.49 0.61 7.96
C ILE A 63 -5.95 1.66 8.94
N LEU A 64 -6.70 2.74 9.17
CA LEU A 64 -6.44 3.71 10.24
C LEU A 64 -7.71 3.94 11.05
N ILE A 65 -7.65 3.65 12.34
CA ILE A 65 -8.74 3.87 13.30
C ILE A 65 -8.48 5.19 14.04
N THR A 66 -9.50 6.02 14.09
CA THR A 66 -9.49 7.31 14.80
C THR A 66 -10.73 7.44 15.67
N ILE A 67 -10.69 8.37 16.62
CA ILE A 67 -11.86 8.76 17.43
C ILE A 67 -12.05 10.27 17.44
N ILE A 68 -13.30 10.71 17.45
CA ILE A 68 -13.67 12.10 17.64
C ILE A 68 -14.19 12.29 19.05
N GLU A 69 -13.52 13.16 19.78
CA GLU A 69 -13.92 13.59 21.13
C GLU A 69 -13.61 15.08 21.29
N ASN A 70 -14.56 15.85 21.86
CA ASN A 70 -14.44 17.30 22.06
C ASN A 70 -13.99 18.06 20.80
N GLU A 71 -14.67 17.82 19.68
CA GLU A 71 -14.43 18.49 18.39
C GLU A 71 -13.03 18.27 17.79
N THR A 72 -12.28 17.27 18.27
CA THR A 72 -10.97 16.91 17.76
C THR A 72 -10.93 15.44 17.39
N GLU A 73 -10.34 15.14 16.24
CA GLU A 73 -10.10 13.77 15.76
C GLU A 73 -8.69 13.32 16.14
N TYR A 74 -8.59 12.18 16.83
CA TYR A 74 -7.34 11.60 17.31
C TYR A 74 -7.06 10.26 16.62
N PRO A 75 -5.86 10.05 16.05
CA PRO A 75 -5.46 8.74 15.58
C PRO A 75 -5.25 7.79 16.76
N LEU A 76 -5.77 6.57 16.63
CA LEU A 76 -5.67 5.55 17.67
C LEU A 76 -4.79 4.39 17.24
N PHE A 77 -5.06 3.83 16.05
CA PHE A 77 -4.41 2.62 15.60
C PHE A 77 -4.26 2.57 14.08
N GLN A 78 -3.04 2.37 13.61
CA GLN A 78 -2.71 2.06 12.22
C GLN A 78 -2.44 0.57 12.10
N LEU A 79 -3.08 -0.09 11.13
CA LEU A 79 -2.86 -1.49 10.80
C LEU A 79 -2.42 -1.63 9.34
N GLU A 80 -1.27 -2.25 9.14
CA GLU A 80 -0.84 -2.76 7.84
C GLU A 80 -1.18 -4.25 7.74
N ILE A 81 -1.68 -4.69 6.59
CA ILE A 81 -2.12 -6.05 6.31
C ILE A 81 -1.33 -6.57 5.11
N SER A 82 -0.66 -7.70 5.28
CA SER A 82 0.11 -8.32 4.21
C SER A 82 -0.06 -9.83 4.22
N THR A 83 -0.34 -10.38 3.05
CA THR A 83 -0.33 -11.84 2.84
C THR A 83 1.01 -12.33 2.33
N ALA A 84 2.01 -11.46 2.16
CA ALA A 84 3.29 -11.81 1.53
C ALA A 84 4.09 -12.85 2.34
N VAL A 85 4.98 -13.58 1.66
CA VAL A 85 5.94 -14.46 2.35
C VAL A 85 6.80 -13.62 3.29
N PHE A 86 7.01 -14.10 4.50
CA PHE A 86 7.86 -13.42 5.47
C PHE A 86 9.31 -13.34 4.97
N THR A 87 9.82 -12.12 4.77
CA THR A 87 11.22 -11.84 4.39
C THR A 87 11.67 -10.52 4.99
N GLU A 88 12.99 -10.37 5.21
CA GLU A 88 13.60 -9.10 5.64
C GLU A 88 13.09 -7.89 4.83
N ASP A 89 13.11 -8.00 3.50
CA ASP A 89 12.67 -6.92 2.61
C ASP A 89 11.21 -6.52 2.88
N HIS A 90 10.30 -7.50 3.01
CA HIS A 90 8.88 -7.21 3.26
C HIS A 90 8.62 -6.66 4.67
N GLU A 91 9.43 -7.04 5.66
CA GLU A 91 9.34 -6.48 7.01
C GLU A 91 9.85 -5.05 7.06
N LEU A 92 11.05 -4.81 6.53
CA LEU A 92 11.68 -3.49 6.55
C LEU A 92 10.96 -2.51 5.63
N GLN A 93 10.38 -2.95 4.50
CA GLN A 93 9.60 -2.11 3.59
C GLN A 93 8.43 -1.38 4.27
N ARG A 94 7.92 -1.90 5.39
CA ARG A 94 6.77 -1.31 6.11
C ARG A 94 7.18 -0.47 7.33
N PHE A 95 8.48 -0.31 7.56
CA PHE A 95 8.99 0.43 8.73
C PHE A 95 8.63 1.93 8.69
N ASP A 96 8.47 2.51 7.49
CA ASP A 96 8.02 3.89 7.33
C ASP A 96 6.61 4.11 7.92
N GLY A 97 5.72 3.13 7.79
CA GLY A 97 4.41 3.11 8.45
C GLY A 97 4.48 3.05 9.97
N MET A 98 5.43 2.28 10.54
CA MET A 98 5.66 2.25 11.99
C MET A 98 6.06 3.63 12.51
N VAL A 99 7.03 4.28 11.86
CA VAL A 99 7.48 5.62 12.25
C VAL A 99 6.34 6.64 12.10
N ALA A 100 5.57 6.55 11.01
CA ALA A 100 4.43 7.44 10.75
C ALA A 100 3.37 7.39 11.86
N ALA A 101 3.06 6.21 12.39
CA ALA A 101 2.11 6.07 13.49
C ALA A 101 2.71 6.58 14.82
N ILE A 102 3.91 6.11 15.17
CA ILE A 102 4.51 6.27 16.51
C ILE A 102 4.85 7.73 16.82
N GLU A 103 5.37 8.47 15.84
CA GLU A 103 5.63 9.90 15.99
C GLU A 103 4.35 10.74 16.15
N ASN A 104 3.21 10.22 15.69
CA ASN A 104 1.93 10.92 15.68
C ASN A 104 0.93 10.38 16.71
N ASN A 105 1.45 9.82 17.80
CA ASN A 105 0.67 9.31 18.94
C ASN A 105 -0.43 8.30 18.55
N CYS A 106 -0.11 7.45 17.57
CA CYS A 106 -0.92 6.36 17.07
C CYS A 106 -0.20 5.03 17.33
N VAL A 107 -0.92 4.00 17.78
CA VAL A 107 -0.35 2.66 17.92
C VAL A 107 -0.23 2.02 16.54
N TYR A 108 0.87 1.33 16.29
CA TYR A 108 1.07 0.58 15.05
C TYR A 108 0.86 -0.93 15.25
N GLY A 109 0.18 -1.54 14.29
CA GLY A 109 0.04 -2.99 14.16
C GLY A 109 0.36 -3.46 12.75
N LYS A 110 0.86 -4.69 12.62
CA LYS A 110 0.97 -5.39 11.34
C LYS A 110 0.33 -6.76 11.44
N LEU A 111 -0.59 -7.07 10.54
CA LEU A 111 -1.15 -8.40 10.33
C LEU A 111 -0.43 -9.05 9.14
N SER A 112 0.39 -10.07 9.41
CA SER A 112 1.04 -10.82 8.34
C SER A 112 1.43 -12.23 8.80
N PRO A 113 1.57 -13.20 7.88
CA PRO A 113 1.98 -14.54 8.26
C PRO A 113 3.46 -14.59 8.61
N ILE A 114 3.81 -15.26 9.71
CA ILE A 114 5.22 -15.53 10.07
C ILE A 114 5.70 -16.82 9.40
N ASN A 115 4.83 -17.82 9.31
CA ASN A 115 5.19 -19.19 8.92
C ASN A 115 4.90 -19.51 7.45
N LYS A 116 4.63 -18.49 6.63
CA LYS A 116 4.34 -18.67 5.22
C LYS A 116 5.58 -19.08 4.44
N THR A 117 5.47 -20.15 3.66
CA THR A 117 6.58 -20.68 2.86
C THR A 117 6.58 -20.10 1.45
N SER A 118 7.78 -19.81 0.92
CA SER A 118 7.95 -19.42 -0.48
C SER A 118 7.73 -20.63 -1.38
N GLN A 119 6.99 -20.43 -2.47
CA GLN A 119 6.75 -21.45 -3.49
C GLN A 119 7.87 -21.54 -4.53
N SER A 120 8.82 -20.59 -4.49
CA SER A 120 9.99 -20.55 -5.35
C SER A 120 11.28 -20.60 -4.54
N ALA A 121 12.31 -21.26 -5.06
CA ALA A 121 13.66 -21.30 -4.48
C ALA A 121 14.34 -19.92 -4.38
N HIS A 122 13.76 -18.90 -5.02
CA HIS A 122 14.19 -17.52 -4.91
C HIS A 122 13.31 -16.79 -3.88
N GLY A 123 13.94 -16.18 -2.88
CA GLY A 123 13.29 -15.40 -1.84
C GLY A 123 14.29 -14.44 -1.17
N GLY A 124 13.78 -13.41 -0.51
CA GLY A 124 14.59 -12.57 0.39
C GLY A 124 15.07 -13.36 1.60
N ASN A 125 15.82 -12.72 2.51
CA ASN A 125 16.31 -13.38 3.71
C ASN A 125 15.14 -13.81 4.62
N THR A 126 14.87 -15.11 4.67
CA THR A 126 13.80 -15.73 5.50
C THR A 126 14.24 -16.00 6.94
N ASN A 127 15.54 -15.89 7.24
CA ASN A 127 16.09 -16.07 8.58
C ASN A 127 16.05 -14.77 9.41
N PHE A 128 15.45 -13.72 8.88
CA PHE A 128 15.30 -12.44 9.57
C PHE A 128 14.37 -12.60 10.79
N ASN A 129 14.73 -12.04 11.93
CA ASN A 129 13.83 -12.05 13.08
C ASN A 129 12.87 -10.86 12.98
N TYR A 130 11.56 -11.13 12.88
CA TYR A 130 10.53 -10.10 12.76
C TYR A 130 10.55 -9.09 13.93
N LEU A 131 11.02 -9.50 15.11
CA LEU A 131 11.16 -8.63 16.29
C LEU A 131 12.11 -7.45 16.05
N THR A 132 13.01 -7.54 15.07
CA THR A 132 14.00 -6.49 14.76
C THR A 132 13.36 -5.12 14.53
N SER A 133 12.30 -5.04 13.72
CA SER A 133 11.62 -3.78 13.45
C SER A 133 10.95 -3.21 14.71
N TYR A 134 10.25 -4.06 15.46
CA TYR A 134 9.54 -3.65 16.68
C TYR A 134 10.50 -3.22 17.79
N LYS A 135 11.63 -3.90 17.92
CA LYS A 135 12.68 -3.54 18.86
C LYS A 135 13.31 -2.19 18.51
N ALA A 136 13.59 -1.95 17.22
CA ALA A 136 14.18 -0.68 16.79
C ALA A 136 13.28 0.52 17.11
N ILE A 137 11.97 0.39 16.89
CA ILE A 137 11.00 1.40 17.30
C ILE A 137 10.97 1.57 18.81
N TYR A 138 10.91 0.46 19.55
CA TYR A 138 10.84 0.49 21.01
C TYR A 138 12.08 1.14 21.65
N GLU A 139 13.29 0.84 21.18
CA GLU A 139 14.53 1.46 21.67
C GLU A 139 14.62 2.96 21.31
N LYS A 140 14.17 3.36 20.11
CA LYS A 140 14.25 4.76 19.68
C LYS A 140 13.20 5.65 20.34
N PHE A 141 11.97 5.16 20.47
CA PHE A 141 10.80 5.99 20.83
C PHE A 141 10.16 5.61 22.16
N GLY A 142 10.52 4.46 22.77
CA GLY A 142 9.92 3.98 24.02
C GLY A 142 8.44 3.62 23.90
N LYS A 143 7.95 3.34 22.69
CA LYS A 143 6.54 3.05 22.39
C LYS A 143 6.39 1.65 21.78
N LEU A 144 5.31 0.95 22.11
CA LEU A 144 5.07 -0.39 21.59
C LEU A 144 4.45 -0.36 20.20
N SER A 145 4.78 -1.39 19.44
CA SER A 145 4.17 -1.74 18.15
C SER A 145 3.96 -3.25 18.13
N PHE A 146 2.95 -3.72 17.41
CA PHE A 146 2.50 -5.11 17.51
C PHE A 146 2.54 -5.84 16.18
N HIS A 147 2.98 -7.09 16.20
CA HIS A 147 2.77 -8.04 15.12
C HIS A 147 1.62 -8.97 15.47
N PHE A 148 0.70 -9.18 14.54
CA PHE A 148 -0.38 -10.14 14.64
C PHE A 148 -0.18 -11.20 13.55
N ASP A 149 -0.08 -12.47 13.96
CA ASP A 149 0.14 -13.56 13.01
C ASP A 149 -1.14 -13.89 12.23
N TRP A 150 -1.03 -13.86 10.91
CA TRP A 150 -2.04 -14.42 10.02
C TRP A 150 -1.73 -15.89 9.81
N THR A 151 -2.49 -16.78 10.44
CA THR A 151 -2.24 -18.22 10.41
C THR A 151 -2.27 -18.80 9.00
N CYS A 152 -1.36 -19.74 8.74
CA CYS A 152 -1.30 -20.50 7.49
C CYS A 152 -1.84 -21.92 7.64
N ASP A 153 -2.32 -22.49 6.53
CA ASP A 153 -2.66 -23.91 6.41
C ASP A 153 -1.39 -24.80 6.30
N GLU A 154 -1.59 -26.12 6.24
CA GLU A 154 -0.52 -27.11 6.09
C GLU A 154 0.30 -26.95 4.79
N ASN A 155 -0.25 -26.26 3.79
CA ASN A 155 0.39 -25.98 2.51
C ASN A 155 1.09 -24.60 2.50
N GLY A 156 1.10 -23.90 3.63
CA GLY A 156 1.71 -22.58 3.78
C GLY A 156 0.90 -21.43 3.19
N ASN A 157 -0.38 -21.62 2.84
CA ASN A 157 -1.25 -20.53 2.39
C ASN A 157 -1.93 -19.88 3.58
N VAL A 158 -2.18 -18.56 3.52
CA VAL A 158 -2.96 -17.88 4.56
C VAL A 158 -4.39 -18.43 4.65
N ILE A 159 -4.88 -18.65 5.88
CA ILE A 159 -6.25 -19.09 6.15
C ILE A 159 -7.17 -17.87 6.10
N VAL A 160 -8.10 -17.88 5.14
CA VAL A 160 -9.00 -16.76 4.85
C VAL A 160 -10.44 -17.08 5.24
N ASN A 161 -11.23 -16.05 5.50
CA ASN A 161 -12.66 -16.23 5.71
C ASN A 161 -13.33 -16.72 4.41
N PRO A 162 -14.05 -17.85 4.41
CA PRO A 162 -14.63 -18.42 3.18
C PRO A 162 -15.69 -17.52 2.53
N ASN A 163 -16.29 -16.61 3.30
CA ASN A 163 -17.24 -15.61 2.79
C ASN A 163 -16.56 -14.30 2.39
N TYR A 164 -15.35 -14.01 2.85
CA TYR A 164 -14.65 -12.75 2.61
C TYR A 164 -13.16 -13.03 2.42
N LEU A 165 -12.77 -13.38 1.18
CA LEU A 165 -11.45 -13.94 0.90
C LEU A 165 -10.30 -12.95 1.11
N SER A 166 -10.55 -11.64 1.20
CA SER A 166 -9.53 -10.66 1.61
C SER A 166 -9.31 -10.58 3.11
N CYS A 167 -10.15 -11.26 3.91
CA CYS A 167 -10.14 -11.22 5.36
C CYS A 167 -9.55 -12.52 5.93
N PRO A 168 -8.85 -12.47 7.08
CA PRO A 168 -8.47 -13.68 7.80
C PRO A 168 -9.73 -14.37 8.35
N GLU A 169 -9.65 -15.69 8.55
CA GLU A 169 -10.71 -16.43 9.24
C GLU A 169 -10.78 -16.05 10.73
N GLU A 170 -9.63 -16.05 11.42
CA GLU A 170 -9.53 -15.65 12.82
C GLU A 170 -8.15 -15.05 13.12
N VAL A 171 -8.11 -13.95 13.89
CA VAL A 171 -6.86 -13.35 14.42
C VAL A 171 -7.06 -12.95 15.89
N LYS A 172 -7.00 -13.93 16.80
CA LYS A 172 -7.38 -13.77 18.21
C LYS A 172 -6.76 -12.55 18.90
N HIS A 173 -5.47 -12.32 18.69
CA HIS A 173 -4.74 -11.25 19.36
C HIS A 173 -5.08 -9.85 18.83
N LEU A 174 -5.35 -9.72 17.52
CA LEU A 174 -5.84 -8.47 16.95
C LEU A 174 -7.28 -8.19 17.39
N VAL A 175 -8.13 -9.22 17.44
CA VAL A 175 -9.49 -9.10 17.97
C VAL A 175 -9.47 -8.61 19.42
N LEU A 176 -8.62 -9.22 20.27
CA LEU A 176 -8.44 -8.81 21.66
C LEU A 176 -7.94 -7.36 21.75
N PHE A 177 -6.92 -7.00 20.97
CA PHE A 177 -6.38 -5.63 20.93
C PHE A 177 -7.47 -4.60 20.59
N LEU A 178 -8.22 -4.81 19.50
CA LEU A 178 -9.24 -3.88 19.03
C LEU A 178 -10.40 -3.75 20.01
N ARG A 179 -10.81 -4.84 20.66
CA ARG A 179 -11.84 -4.80 21.72
C ARG A 179 -11.37 -3.98 22.92
N ARG A 180 -10.14 -4.23 23.40
CA ARG A 180 -9.55 -3.47 24.50
C ARG A 180 -9.39 -2.00 24.15
N LEU A 181 -8.98 -1.68 22.92
CA LEU A 181 -8.89 -0.30 22.44
C LEU A 181 -10.25 0.39 22.48
N ALA A 182 -11.28 -0.24 21.90
CA ALA A 182 -12.64 0.30 21.88
C ALA A 182 -13.21 0.52 23.28
N GLU A 183 -13.02 -0.45 24.19
CA GLU A 183 -13.41 -0.35 25.60
C GLU A 183 -12.68 0.81 26.27
N PHE A 184 -11.35 0.85 26.14
CA PHE A 184 -10.51 1.90 26.71
C PHE A 184 -10.97 3.29 26.26
N VAL A 185 -11.19 3.49 24.95
CA VAL A 185 -11.57 4.80 24.41
C VAL A 185 -13.01 5.21 24.71
N SER A 186 -13.86 4.26 25.06
CA SER A 186 -15.27 4.50 25.39
C SER A 186 -15.50 5.02 26.81
N ILE A 187 -14.56 4.81 27.73
CA ILE A 187 -14.73 5.11 29.16
C ILE A 187 -14.14 6.48 29.49
N GLY A 188 -15.00 7.40 29.97
CA GLY A 188 -14.57 8.68 30.55
C GLY A 188 -13.87 9.64 29.57
N LYS A 189 -13.24 10.68 30.15
CA LYS A 189 -12.41 11.64 29.42
C LYS A 189 -10.98 11.14 29.39
N ILE A 190 -10.45 10.92 28.18
CA ILE A 190 -9.08 10.44 27.98
C ILE A 190 -8.19 11.62 27.63
N ASN A 191 -7.02 11.66 28.25
CA ASN A 191 -6.00 12.60 27.82
C ASN A 191 -5.26 12.04 26.60
N PHE A 192 -5.72 12.38 25.40
CA PHE A 192 -5.13 11.93 24.14
C PHE A 192 -3.72 12.47 23.86
N SER A 193 -3.12 13.33 24.69
CA SER A 193 -1.69 13.63 24.56
C SER A 193 -0.78 12.54 25.15
N ASN A 194 -1.33 11.70 26.05
CA ASN A 194 -0.60 10.64 26.76
C ASN A 194 -1.49 9.40 26.97
N TRP A 195 -2.33 9.04 26.00
CA TRP A 195 -3.26 7.92 26.17
C TRP A 195 -2.60 6.55 25.97
N ILE A 196 -1.50 6.50 25.20
CA ILE A 196 -0.81 5.25 24.86
C ILE A 196 -0.28 4.56 26.11
N VAL A 197 0.38 5.27 27.03
CA VAL A 197 0.98 4.64 28.22
C VAL A 197 -0.08 3.98 29.13
N PRO A 198 -1.19 4.64 29.50
CA PRO A 198 -2.27 3.98 30.22
C PRO A 198 -2.87 2.79 29.45
N PHE A 199 -3.02 2.90 28.12
CA PHE A 199 -3.55 1.81 27.30
C PHE A 199 -2.59 0.61 27.26
N GLU A 200 -1.29 0.83 27.12
CA GLU A 200 -0.26 -0.22 27.17
C GLU A 200 -0.26 -0.95 28.53
N ASN A 201 -0.47 -0.21 29.63
CA ASN A 201 -0.61 -0.80 30.96
C ASN A 201 -1.86 -1.69 31.08
N GLU A 202 -2.98 -1.30 30.45
CA GLU A 202 -4.18 -2.14 30.37
C GLU A 202 -3.93 -3.40 29.52
N LEU A 203 -3.26 -3.25 28.37
CA LEU A 203 -2.90 -4.39 27.51
C LEU A 203 -1.96 -5.37 28.23
N ALA A 204 -0.99 -4.89 29.01
CA ALA A 204 -0.03 -5.72 29.74
C ALA A 204 -0.67 -6.65 30.79
N LYS A 205 -1.95 -6.45 31.14
CA LYS A 205 -2.72 -7.39 31.96
C LYS A 205 -3.01 -8.70 31.23
N GLU A 206 -3.11 -8.65 29.91
CA GLU A 206 -3.31 -9.82 29.07
C GLU A 206 -1.98 -10.56 28.85
N LYS A 207 -2.00 -11.89 29.02
CA LYS A 207 -0.80 -12.75 28.93
C LYS A 207 -0.01 -12.53 27.64
N TYR A 208 -0.68 -12.47 26.51
CA TYR A 208 -0.03 -12.31 25.19
C TYR A 208 0.77 -11.01 25.07
N PHE A 209 0.21 -9.87 25.49
CA PHE A 209 0.91 -8.58 25.37
C PHE A 209 2.03 -8.45 26.39
N ARG A 210 1.89 -9.05 27.58
CA ARG A 210 3.01 -9.14 28.54
C ARG A 210 4.18 -9.93 27.96
N GLU A 211 3.92 -11.11 27.38
CA GLU A 211 4.95 -11.92 26.73
C GLU A 211 5.57 -11.20 25.52
N TRP A 212 4.79 -10.42 24.78
CA TRP A 212 5.30 -9.58 23.70
C TRP A 212 6.33 -8.56 24.19
N ILE A 213 6.02 -7.86 25.28
CA ILE A 213 6.93 -6.89 25.91
C ILE A 213 8.21 -7.58 26.40
N GLU A 214 8.09 -8.75 27.04
CA GLU A 214 9.24 -9.55 27.50
C GLU A 214 10.14 -10.00 26.34
N LYS A 215 9.56 -10.42 25.21
CA LYS A 215 10.30 -10.76 23.99
C LYS A 215 11.05 -9.57 23.43
N LEU A 216 10.43 -8.38 23.41
CA LEU A 216 11.12 -7.17 22.96
C LEU A 216 12.24 -6.77 23.92
N ASN A 217 12.02 -6.84 25.23
CA ASN A 217 13.04 -6.51 26.21
C ASN A 217 14.25 -7.44 26.14
N SER A 218 14.03 -8.74 25.90
CA SER A 218 15.11 -9.74 25.79
C SER A 218 15.79 -9.79 24.43
N PHE A 219 15.18 -9.25 23.37
CA PHE A 219 15.76 -9.23 22.03
C PHE A 219 16.79 -8.10 21.87
N THR A 220 17.95 -8.43 21.30
CA THR A 220 19.02 -7.47 20.98
C THR A 220 19.05 -7.21 19.48
N LEU A 221 19.12 -5.93 19.09
CA LEU A 221 19.24 -5.57 17.68
C LEU A 221 20.54 -6.11 17.06
N PRO A 222 20.53 -6.53 15.78
CA PRO A 222 21.74 -6.91 15.06
C PRO A 222 22.76 -5.76 14.99
N ASP A 223 24.05 -6.07 15.11
CA ASP A 223 25.11 -5.07 14.99
C ASP A 223 25.23 -4.58 13.53
N LEU A 224 24.93 -3.30 13.31
CA LEU A 224 25.01 -2.65 12.01
C LEU A 224 26.43 -2.62 11.42
N LYS A 225 27.47 -2.72 12.26
CA LYS A 225 28.87 -2.74 11.80
C LYS A 225 29.21 -3.99 10.99
N THR A 226 28.42 -5.04 11.13
CA THR A 226 28.56 -6.30 10.38
C THR A 226 27.92 -6.25 8.99
N GLN A 227 27.19 -5.17 8.68
CA GLN A 227 26.42 -5.05 7.44
C GLN A 227 27.34 -4.83 6.24
N ASN A 228 27.38 -5.83 5.35
CA ASN A 228 28.05 -5.77 4.07
C ASN A 228 27.31 -6.61 3.03
N THR A 229 26.19 -6.08 2.55
CA THR A 229 25.30 -6.72 1.58
C THR A 229 25.33 -5.98 0.25
N SER A 230 24.59 -6.49 -0.75
CA SER A 230 24.39 -5.77 -2.02
C SER A 230 23.67 -4.42 -1.87
N ARG A 231 23.02 -4.16 -0.72
CA ARG A 231 22.27 -2.94 -0.43
C ARG A 231 22.87 -2.11 0.70
N THR A 232 23.51 -2.73 1.69
CA THR A 232 24.04 -2.07 2.89
C THR A 232 25.53 -2.25 3.02
N GLU A 233 26.23 -1.20 3.43
CA GLU A 233 27.68 -1.24 3.65
C GLU A 233 28.03 -0.36 4.84
N TRP A 234 28.59 -0.94 5.90
CA TRP A 234 29.18 -0.17 6.99
C TRP A 234 30.57 0.32 6.61
N ARG A 235 30.79 1.63 6.68
CA ARG A 235 32.10 2.24 6.49
C ARG A 235 32.73 2.61 7.83
N ALA A 236 33.70 1.81 8.25
CA ALA A 236 34.31 1.93 9.58
C ALA A 236 35.05 3.26 9.79
N THR A 237 35.73 3.77 8.77
CA THR A 237 36.52 5.01 8.84
C THR A 237 35.62 6.22 9.09
N GLU A 238 34.53 6.32 8.34
CA GLU A 238 33.56 7.42 8.45
C GLU A 238 32.52 7.19 9.56
N LYS A 239 32.40 5.95 10.06
CA LYS A 239 31.34 5.49 10.98
C LYS A 239 29.94 5.75 10.40
N GLU A 240 29.79 5.43 9.12
CA GLU A 240 28.58 5.66 8.35
C GLU A 240 28.00 4.35 7.81
N LEU A 241 26.68 4.24 7.82
CA LEU A 241 25.97 3.15 7.15
C LEU A 241 25.51 3.63 5.78
N HIS A 242 25.95 2.97 4.73
CA HIS A 242 25.58 3.30 3.36
C HIS A 242 24.46 2.39 2.87
N LEU A 243 23.31 2.96 2.52
CA LEU A 243 22.17 2.23 1.95
C LEU A 243 21.99 2.57 0.48
N LYS A 244 21.99 1.55 -0.38
CA LYS A 244 21.74 1.67 -1.81
C LYS A 244 20.23 1.66 -2.12
N ILE A 245 19.77 2.71 -2.78
CA ILE A 245 18.45 2.84 -3.40
C ILE A 245 18.55 2.41 -4.87
N ASN A 246 17.63 1.58 -5.35
CA ASN A 246 17.67 1.08 -6.73
C ASN A 246 16.73 1.80 -7.68
N ARG A 247 15.64 2.43 -7.21
CA ARG A 247 14.57 3.01 -8.04
C ARG A 247 14.06 4.34 -7.51
N PHE A 248 13.52 5.18 -8.38
CA PHE A 248 12.76 6.38 -7.99
C PHE A 248 11.24 6.15 -8.01
N GLY A 249 10.51 7.10 -7.40
CA GLY A 249 9.06 7.20 -7.48
C GLY A 249 8.33 6.18 -6.59
N HIS A 250 7.16 5.73 -7.04
CA HIS A 250 6.37 4.68 -6.36
C HIS A 250 7.09 3.32 -6.34
N ALA A 251 8.07 3.12 -7.22
CA ALA A 251 8.88 1.90 -7.22
C ALA A 251 9.96 1.89 -6.12
N MET A 252 10.13 2.99 -5.36
CA MET A 252 11.05 3.10 -4.22
C MET A 252 10.44 2.52 -2.93
N ASP A 253 9.19 2.08 -2.93
CA ASP A 253 8.48 1.60 -1.74
C ASP A 253 9.29 0.63 -0.86
N PRO A 254 10.01 -0.38 -1.39
CA PRO A 254 10.88 -1.24 -0.59
C PRO A 254 12.03 -0.49 0.09
N GLU A 255 12.75 0.33 -0.66
CA GLU A 255 13.89 1.07 -0.14
C GLU A 255 13.49 2.24 0.76
N ARG A 256 12.26 2.76 0.65
CA ARG A 256 11.74 3.76 1.60
C ARG A 256 11.64 3.20 3.01
N GLY A 257 11.04 2.02 3.17
CA GLY A 257 10.94 1.38 4.48
C GLY A 257 12.31 0.99 5.04
N MET A 258 13.19 0.41 4.21
CA MET A 258 14.57 0.11 4.64
C MET A 258 15.32 1.36 5.07
N LEU A 259 15.18 2.47 4.35
CA LEU A 259 15.82 3.73 4.71
C LEU A 259 15.25 4.29 6.02
N ALA A 260 13.93 4.20 6.23
CA ALA A 260 13.32 4.56 7.50
C ALA A 260 13.87 3.72 8.65
N TYR A 261 14.02 2.40 8.48
CA TYR A 261 14.64 1.52 9.48
C TYR A 261 16.07 1.95 9.79
N TYR A 262 16.95 1.93 8.79
CA TYR A 262 18.38 2.20 9.01
C TYR A 262 18.64 3.63 9.49
N GLY A 263 17.91 4.62 8.98
CA GLY A 263 17.99 5.99 9.46
C GLY A 263 17.46 6.19 10.87
N THR A 264 16.58 5.30 11.36
CA THR A 264 16.09 5.33 12.74
C THR A 264 17.11 4.73 13.71
N VAL A 265 17.72 3.59 13.34
CA VAL A 265 18.72 2.89 14.17
C VAL A 265 20.13 3.49 14.05
N CYS A 266 20.41 4.26 12.99
CA CYS A 266 21.70 4.89 12.75
C CYS A 266 21.53 6.29 12.14
N ASP A 267 21.74 7.32 12.96
CA ASP A 267 21.63 8.73 12.52
C ASP A 267 22.68 9.10 11.45
N ASN A 268 23.77 8.32 11.32
CA ASN A 268 24.81 8.48 10.30
C ASN A 268 24.55 7.65 9.03
N THR A 269 23.28 7.47 8.67
CA THR A 269 22.90 6.76 7.44
C THR A 269 23.08 7.66 6.21
N VAL A 270 23.74 7.13 5.18
CA VAL A 270 23.96 7.77 3.88
C VAL A 270 23.20 6.97 2.82
N SER A 271 22.26 7.60 2.13
CA SER A 271 21.61 6.97 0.99
C SER A 271 22.42 7.20 -0.29
N LYS A 272 22.52 6.16 -1.13
CA LYS A 272 23.23 6.22 -2.41
C LYS A 272 22.42 5.57 -3.52
N MET A 273 22.55 6.08 -4.75
CA MET A 273 21.88 5.52 -5.92
C MET A 273 22.84 5.39 -7.09
N LEU A 274 22.78 4.27 -7.79
CA LEU A 274 23.59 4.01 -8.97
C LEU A 274 22.82 4.43 -10.22
N PHE A 275 23.36 5.38 -10.99
CA PHE A 275 22.84 5.67 -12.32
C PHE A 275 23.70 4.96 -13.35
N ASP A 276 23.05 4.15 -14.16
CA ASP A 276 23.66 3.45 -15.28
C ASP A 276 22.79 3.66 -16.51
N LYS A 277 23.40 4.19 -17.58
CA LYS A 277 22.70 4.45 -18.85
C LYS A 277 22.20 3.17 -19.53
N ASN A 278 22.80 2.02 -19.21
CA ASN A 278 22.48 0.72 -19.78
C ASN A 278 21.46 -0.06 -18.94
N ASN A 279 21.08 0.46 -17.77
CA ASN A 279 20.15 -0.20 -16.86
C ASN A 279 18.98 0.73 -16.55
N GLU A 280 17.79 0.37 -17.05
CA GLU A 280 16.58 1.16 -16.84
C GLU A 280 16.00 1.07 -15.43
N ALA A 281 16.46 0.12 -14.61
CA ALA A 281 15.83 -0.19 -13.32
C ALA A 281 15.67 1.03 -12.41
N TRP A 282 16.58 2.02 -12.51
CA TRP A 282 16.57 3.20 -11.64
C TRP A 282 15.53 4.27 -12.01
N TYR A 283 14.99 4.25 -13.24
CA TYR A 283 13.96 5.18 -13.70
C TYR A 283 12.71 4.51 -14.28
N LYS A 284 12.66 3.18 -14.29
CA LYS A 284 11.50 2.41 -14.74
C LYS A 284 10.26 2.75 -13.91
N ASP A 285 9.11 2.84 -14.57
CA ASP A 285 7.81 3.14 -14.00
C ASP A 285 7.72 4.55 -13.37
N THR A 286 8.65 5.44 -13.71
CA THR A 286 8.56 6.86 -13.34
C THR A 286 7.70 7.62 -14.36
N SER A 287 7.01 8.67 -13.91
CA SER A 287 6.17 9.52 -14.79
C SER A 287 6.94 10.14 -15.97
N LYS A 288 8.27 10.22 -15.88
CA LYS A 288 9.17 10.79 -16.89
C LYS A 288 10.11 9.77 -17.52
N GLU A 289 9.79 8.46 -17.43
CA GLU A 289 10.61 7.39 -18.00
C GLU A 289 11.00 7.65 -19.47
N THR A 290 10.03 7.96 -20.34
CA THR A 290 10.30 8.22 -21.76
C THR A 290 11.19 9.44 -21.99
N GLU A 291 11.07 10.48 -21.17
CA GLU A 291 11.93 11.66 -21.25
C GLU A 291 13.36 11.36 -20.81
N ILE A 292 13.53 10.56 -19.76
CA ILE A 292 14.84 10.08 -19.30
C ILE A 292 15.50 9.23 -20.39
N GLN A 293 14.78 8.28 -21.00
CA GLN A 293 15.30 7.48 -22.11
C GLN A 293 15.77 8.34 -23.29
N LYS A 294 14.98 9.35 -23.67
CA LYS A 294 15.38 10.31 -24.72
C LYS A 294 16.63 11.11 -24.32
N TYR A 295 16.70 11.59 -23.08
CA TYR A 295 17.87 12.32 -22.56
C TYR A 295 19.14 11.46 -22.61
N LEU A 296 19.06 10.21 -22.13
CA LEU A 296 20.19 9.28 -22.10
C LEU A 296 20.70 8.93 -23.50
N LYS A 297 19.79 8.78 -24.48
CA LYS A 297 20.16 8.54 -25.89
C LYS A 297 20.89 9.73 -26.52
N LEU A 298 20.48 10.96 -26.18
CA LEU A 298 21.02 12.18 -26.79
C LEU A 298 22.32 12.67 -26.13
N LYS A 299 22.34 12.72 -24.79
CA LYS A 299 23.45 13.33 -24.02
C LYS A 299 24.26 12.30 -23.22
N GLY A 300 23.61 11.24 -22.76
CA GLY A 300 24.20 10.24 -21.86
C GLY A 300 24.35 10.76 -20.43
N LEU A 301 25.27 10.15 -19.68
CA LEU A 301 25.62 10.51 -18.30
C LEU A 301 27.11 10.89 -18.22
N LYS A 302 27.49 12.00 -18.87
CA LYS A 302 28.90 12.38 -19.04
C LYS A 302 29.39 13.34 -17.96
N THR A 303 28.52 14.25 -17.53
CA THR A 303 28.85 15.34 -16.61
C THR A 303 27.92 15.30 -15.41
N ALA A 304 28.30 15.91 -14.29
CA ALA A 304 27.45 15.96 -13.10
C ALA A 304 26.09 16.65 -13.36
N SER A 305 26.03 17.60 -14.30
CA SER A 305 24.75 18.23 -14.71
C SER A 305 23.81 17.24 -15.42
N ASP A 306 24.33 16.24 -16.16
CA ASP A 306 23.52 15.16 -16.73
C ASP A 306 22.87 14.29 -15.66
N TYR A 307 23.63 13.94 -14.62
CA TYR A 307 23.08 13.21 -13.46
C TYR A 307 22.02 14.06 -12.74
N LEU A 308 22.22 15.38 -12.64
CA LEU A 308 21.27 16.26 -11.95
C LEU A 308 19.96 16.37 -12.71
N GLN A 309 20.03 16.48 -14.04
CA GLN A 309 18.85 16.49 -14.88
C GLN A 309 18.07 15.17 -14.79
N CYS A 310 18.76 14.04 -14.84
CA CYS A 310 18.15 12.73 -14.67
C CYS A 310 17.52 12.55 -13.27
N PHE A 311 18.16 13.07 -12.23
CA PHE A 311 17.61 13.10 -10.87
C PHE A 311 16.32 13.93 -10.81
N ILE A 312 16.29 15.12 -11.41
CA ILE A 312 15.09 15.99 -11.43
C ILE A 312 13.91 15.30 -12.09
N LEU A 313 14.15 14.64 -13.24
CA LEU A 313 13.13 13.91 -13.97
C LEU A 313 12.63 12.70 -13.15
N GLY A 314 13.55 11.84 -12.70
CA GLY A 314 13.23 10.59 -12.01
C GLY A 314 12.57 10.80 -10.64
N SER A 315 13.05 11.77 -9.86
CA SER A 315 12.55 12.05 -8.51
C SER A 315 11.22 12.80 -8.46
N GLY A 316 10.72 13.33 -9.59
CA GLY A 316 9.51 14.14 -9.63
C GLY A 316 9.72 15.64 -9.34
N LEU A 317 10.96 16.09 -9.12
CA LEU A 317 11.28 17.51 -8.87
C LEU A 317 11.10 18.40 -10.10
N HIS A 318 10.85 17.83 -11.28
CA HIS A 318 10.51 18.58 -12.49
C HIS A 318 9.22 19.43 -12.34
N ASN A 319 8.34 19.09 -11.39
CA ASN A 319 7.16 19.89 -11.06
C ASN A 319 7.41 20.92 -9.94
N ASN A 320 8.60 20.94 -9.34
CA ASN A 320 8.93 21.85 -8.23
C ASN A 320 9.70 23.07 -8.74
N GLY A 321 8.99 24.17 -9.00
CA GLY A 321 9.59 25.40 -9.53
C GLY A 321 10.69 25.99 -8.64
N LYS A 322 10.61 25.80 -7.31
CA LYS A 322 11.61 26.27 -6.35
C LYS A 322 12.92 25.47 -6.48
N PHE A 323 12.85 24.15 -6.67
CA PHE A 323 14.02 23.31 -6.94
C PHE A 323 14.61 23.58 -8.34
N LEU A 324 13.77 23.78 -9.36
CA LEU A 324 14.25 24.12 -10.71
C LEU A 324 15.03 25.45 -10.72
N LYS A 325 14.62 26.44 -9.92
CA LYS A 325 15.40 27.67 -9.74
C LYS A 325 16.76 27.40 -9.11
N LEU A 326 16.82 26.53 -8.10
CA LEU A 326 18.07 26.10 -7.46
C LEU A 326 18.98 25.34 -8.44
N SER A 327 18.43 24.51 -9.33
CA SER A 327 19.23 23.68 -10.24
C SER A 327 19.84 24.47 -11.41
N LYS A 328 19.24 25.60 -11.81
CA LYS A 328 19.73 26.44 -12.94
C LYS A 328 21.18 26.88 -12.80
N GLN A 329 21.66 27.11 -11.59
CA GLN A 329 23.06 27.51 -11.35
C GLN A 329 24.08 26.42 -11.75
N TYR A 330 23.63 25.17 -11.88
CA TYR A 330 24.48 24.02 -12.23
C TYR A 330 24.28 23.50 -13.66
N GLU A 331 23.30 24.04 -14.41
CA GLU A 331 22.88 23.52 -15.71
C GLU A 331 24.01 23.51 -16.75
N LYS A 332 24.90 24.51 -16.68
CA LYS A 332 26.06 24.65 -17.59
C LYS A 332 27.36 24.07 -17.00
N SER A 333 27.31 23.44 -15.83
CA SER A 333 28.50 22.85 -15.21
C SER A 333 29.01 21.69 -16.06
N LYS A 334 30.32 21.72 -16.35
CA LYS A 334 31.06 20.62 -17.00
C LYS A 334 31.86 19.79 -15.99
N THR A 335 31.66 20.00 -14.69
CA THR A 335 32.38 19.24 -13.66
C THR A 335 31.94 17.78 -13.63
N ASN A 336 32.85 16.90 -13.22
CA ASN A 336 32.58 15.48 -13.05
C ASN A 336 31.87 15.14 -11.73
N LYS A 337 31.83 16.11 -10.80
CA LYS A 337 31.18 16.01 -9.49
C LYS A 337 30.52 17.34 -9.13
N LEU A 338 29.34 17.28 -8.52
CA LEU A 338 28.68 18.42 -7.88
C LEU A 338 28.32 18.08 -6.44
N GLU A 339 28.52 19.05 -5.55
CA GLU A 339 28.00 19.05 -4.19
C GLU A 339 26.98 20.17 -4.08
N ILE A 340 25.77 19.85 -3.61
CA ILE A 340 24.63 20.77 -3.56
C ILE A 340 24.10 20.82 -2.13
N ASP A 341 24.16 21.99 -1.50
CA ASP A 341 23.57 22.24 -0.19
C ASP A 341 22.07 22.52 -0.34
N LEU A 342 21.25 21.64 0.26
CA LEU A 342 19.79 21.71 0.24
C LEU A 342 19.21 22.33 1.52
N SER A 343 20.01 22.78 2.48
CA SER A 343 19.54 23.22 3.80
C SER A 343 18.40 24.26 3.73
N GLN A 344 18.61 25.32 2.95
CA GLN A 344 17.61 26.39 2.77
C GLN A 344 16.39 25.92 1.97
N PHE A 345 16.60 25.03 1.01
CA PHE A 345 15.51 24.47 0.21
C PHE A 345 14.60 23.59 1.06
N LEU A 346 15.18 22.65 1.82
CA LEU A 346 14.44 21.72 2.67
C LEU A 346 13.69 22.46 3.77
N TYR A 347 14.33 23.42 4.44
CA TYR A 347 13.68 24.23 5.47
C TYR A 347 12.38 24.90 4.99
N LYS A 348 12.34 25.35 3.74
CA LYS A 348 11.18 26.05 3.17
C LYS A 348 10.17 25.14 2.45
N ASN A 349 10.58 23.97 1.99
CA ASN A 349 9.81 23.21 0.99
C ASN A 349 9.58 21.73 1.34
N PHE A 350 10.06 21.24 2.48
CA PHE A 350 9.98 19.81 2.83
C PHE A 350 8.55 19.23 2.73
N LEU A 351 7.54 19.95 3.22
CA LEU A 351 6.13 19.54 3.17
C LEU A 351 5.62 19.29 1.75
N SER A 352 6.11 20.05 0.77
CA SER A 352 5.71 19.97 -0.65
C SER A 352 6.34 18.82 -1.43
N LEU A 353 7.32 18.13 -0.82
CA LEU A 353 8.01 17.02 -1.47
C LEU A 353 7.14 15.76 -1.48
N ASN A 354 7.34 14.91 -2.48
CA ASN A 354 6.69 13.60 -2.51
C ASN A 354 7.25 12.66 -1.42
N LYS A 355 6.52 11.58 -1.11
CA LYS A 355 6.87 10.61 -0.05
C LYS A 355 8.31 10.08 -0.18
N ALA A 356 8.76 9.72 -1.38
CA ALA A 356 10.11 9.22 -1.62
C ALA A 356 11.19 10.21 -1.19
N LEU A 357 11.11 11.46 -1.64
CA LEU A 357 12.06 12.51 -1.28
C LEU A 357 12.00 12.85 0.21
N ARG A 358 10.79 12.89 0.80
CA ARG A 358 10.62 13.10 2.24
C ARG A 358 11.34 12.04 3.05
N THR A 359 11.20 10.77 2.66
CA THR A 359 11.91 9.65 3.31
C THR A 359 13.43 9.82 3.16
N ILE A 360 13.94 10.15 1.97
CA ILE A 360 15.38 10.37 1.75
C ILE A 360 15.91 11.45 2.69
N PHE A 361 15.28 12.63 2.69
CA PHE A 361 15.78 13.78 3.43
C PHE A 361 15.56 13.69 4.95
N LYS A 362 14.57 12.91 5.39
CA LYS A 362 14.31 12.68 6.81
C LYS A 362 15.26 11.65 7.42
N PHE A 363 15.55 10.56 6.71
CA PHE A 363 16.25 9.39 7.26
C PHE A 363 17.68 9.22 6.74
N SER A 364 18.19 10.20 5.99
CA SER A 364 19.60 10.25 5.60
C SER A 364 20.25 11.53 6.11
N LYS A 365 21.55 11.44 6.35
CA LYS A 365 22.43 12.60 6.57
C LYS A 365 22.81 13.30 5.25
N GLN A 366 22.89 12.53 4.18
CA GLN A 366 23.18 13.02 2.82
C GLN A 366 22.67 12.00 1.79
N PHE A 367 22.49 12.45 0.55
CA PHE A 367 22.11 11.59 -0.58
C PHE A 367 23.15 11.68 -1.70
N GLN A 368 23.59 10.54 -2.20
CA GLN A 368 24.65 10.44 -3.21
C GLN A 368 24.13 9.76 -4.48
N ILE A 369 24.53 10.26 -5.65
CA ILE A 369 24.38 9.55 -6.91
C ILE A 369 25.77 9.19 -7.42
N ILE A 370 25.97 7.90 -7.64
CA ILE A 370 27.22 7.31 -8.11
C ILE A 370 27.05 6.75 -9.53
N ASP A 371 28.17 6.61 -10.22
CA ASP A 371 28.23 5.95 -11.52
C ASP A 371 28.65 4.47 -11.42
N THR A 372 28.82 3.81 -12.56
CA THR A 372 29.24 2.40 -12.66
C THR A 372 30.63 2.12 -12.10
N ASN A 373 31.48 3.14 -11.95
CA ASN A 373 32.79 3.04 -11.33
C ASN A 373 32.74 3.34 -9.82
N LYS A 374 31.53 3.54 -9.26
CA LYS A 374 31.27 3.94 -7.88
C LYS A 374 31.80 5.33 -7.52
N GLU A 375 32.08 6.18 -8.52
CA GLU A 375 32.48 7.56 -8.29
C GLU A 375 31.25 8.42 -7.97
N ILE A 376 31.35 9.27 -6.96
CA ILE A 376 30.28 10.22 -6.59
C ILE A 376 30.19 11.31 -7.66
N ARG A 377 29.08 11.33 -8.39
CA ARG A 377 28.77 12.34 -9.40
C ARG A 377 27.92 13.47 -8.84
N LEU A 378 26.98 13.14 -7.97
CA LEU A 378 26.20 14.13 -7.20
C LEU A 378 26.23 13.80 -5.72
N LYS A 379 26.33 14.84 -4.91
CA LYS A 379 26.21 14.77 -3.46
C LYS A 379 25.30 15.89 -2.97
N PHE A 380 24.15 15.51 -2.45
CA PHE A 380 23.24 16.43 -1.77
C PHE A 380 23.52 16.38 -0.27
N ILE A 381 23.78 17.54 0.32
CA ILE A 381 24.02 17.70 1.76
C ILE A 381 23.02 18.67 2.34
N TRP A 382 22.71 18.52 3.63
CA TRP A 382 21.86 19.46 4.35
C TRP A 382 22.18 19.42 5.85
N LYS A 383 21.92 20.52 6.54
CA LYS A 383 21.91 20.57 8.01
C LYS A 383 20.64 19.91 8.54
N THR A 384 20.69 19.46 9.79
CA THR A 384 19.49 19.03 10.52
C THR A 384 18.44 20.13 10.45
N PHE A 385 17.22 19.76 10.07
CA PHE A 385 16.08 20.67 9.95
C PHE A 385 14.86 20.02 10.60
N ASN A 386 13.87 20.84 10.95
CA ASN A 386 12.64 20.31 11.53
C ASN A 386 11.84 19.57 10.45
N THR A 387 11.69 18.26 10.64
CA THR A 387 10.87 17.40 9.76
C THR A 387 9.41 17.33 10.22
N CYS A 388 9.10 17.84 11.42
CA CYS A 388 7.73 18.03 11.89
C CYS A 388 7.13 19.25 11.19
N ASN A 389 6.25 19.01 10.22
CA ASN A 389 5.55 20.08 9.54
C ASN A 389 4.48 20.69 10.43
N ASP A 390 4.18 21.96 10.18
CA ASP A 390 3.08 22.66 10.83
C ASP A 390 1.75 22.29 10.16
N PHE A 391 0.99 21.41 10.81
CA PHE A 391 -0.37 21.03 10.42
C PHE A 391 -1.44 21.84 11.16
N GLN A 392 -1.10 22.89 11.92
CA GLN A 392 -2.10 23.63 12.73
C GLN A 392 -3.19 24.30 11.90
N LYS A 393 -2.92 24.58 10.61
CA LYS A 393 -3.89 25.15 9.67
C LYS A 393 -4.93 24.14 9.15
N PHE A 394 -4.75 22.85 9.44
CA PHE A 394 -5.65 21.79 9.02
C PHE A 394 -6.86 21.75 9.96
N PRO A 395 -8.03 21.25 9.50
CA PRO A 395 -9.22 21.20 10.35
C PRO A 395 -9.01 20.31 11.59
N ALA A 396 -9.77 20.55 12.66
CA ALA A 396 -9.71 19.72 13.87
C ALA A 396 -10.28 18.31 13.66
N ILE A 397 -11.22 18.17 12.72
CA ILE A 397 -11.86 16.91 12.30
C ILE A 397 -11.78 16.82 10.78
N THR A 398 -11.43 15.65 10.25
CA THR A 398 -11.39 15.39 8.81
C THR A 398 -12.80 15.59 8.22
N PRO A 399 -12.99 16.49 7.25
CA PRO A 399 -14.28 16.64 6.61
C PRO A 399 -14.62 15.38 5.80
N ILE A 400 -15.81 14.81 6.01
CA ILE A 400 -16.29 13.64 5.28
C ILE A 400 -17.64 13.93 4.60
N GLN A 401 -17.95 13.19 3.55
CA GLN A 401 -19.24 13.24 2.85
C GLN A 401 -19.69 11.83 2.46
N ASN A 402 -20.96 11.65 2.09
CA ASN A 402 -21.40 10.40 1.51
C ASN A 402 -20.60 10.14 0.23
N ARG A 403 -20.21 8.89 0.02
CA ARG A 403 -19.47 8.49 -1.19
C ARG A 403 -20.34 8.71 -2.42
N THR A 404 -19.79 9.36 -3.45
CA THR A 404 -20.52 9.70 -4.68
C THR A 404 -19.93 9.09 -5.95
N SER A 405 -18.72 8.52 -5.88
CA SER A 405 -18.05 7.85 -7.00
C SER A 405 -17.62 6.44 -6.63
N TYR A 406 -17.69 5.53 -7.59
CA TYR A 406 -17.16 4.17 -7.44
C TYR A 406 -15.75 4.06 -8.01
N ASP A 407 -14.91 3.30 -7.32
CA ASP A 407 -13.58 2.90 -7.78
C ASP A 407 -13.52 1.38 -7.99
N GLU A 408 -12.34 0.87 -8.36
CA GLU A 408 -12.15 -0.56 -8.65
C GLU A 408 -12.46 -1.47 -7.44
N ASP A 409 -12.24 -0.98 -6.21
CA ASP A 409 -12.57 -1.69 -4.97
C ASP A 409 -14.10 -1.92 -4.85
N ASP A 410 -14.93 -0.90 -5.17
CA ASP A 410 -16.39 -1.06 -5.19
C ASP A 410 -16.86 -2.05 -6.26
N ILE A 411 -16.30 -1.96 -7.46
CA ILE A 411 -16.73 -2.79 -8.58
C ILE A 411 -16.37 -4.25 -8.34
N THR A 412 -15.18 -4.51 -7.77
CA THR A 412 -14.78 -5.84 -7.33
C THR A 412 -15.71 -6.35 -6.23
N TYR A 413 -16.01 -5.54 -5.21
CA TYR A 413 -16.92 -5.92 -4.13
C TYR A 413 -18.32 -6.27 -4.65
N ILE A 414 -18.89 -5.43 -5.52
CA ILE A 414 -20.22 -5.63 -6.12
C ILE A 414 -20.23 -6.92 -6.97
N SER A 415 -19.20 -7.11 -7.80
CA SER A 415 -19.08 -8.29 -8.65
C SER A 415 -19.06 -9.58 -7.83
N VAL A 416 -18.27 -9.62 -6.74
CA VAL A 416 -18.19 -10.79 -5.86
C VAL A 416 -19.51 -11.04 -5.12
N HIS A 417 -20.00 -10.04 -4.38
CA HIS A 417 -21.08 -10.25 -3.40
C HIS A 417 -22.48 -10.10 -3.96
N ASN A 418 -22.67 -9.21 -4.94
CA ASN A 418 -23.99 -8.90 -5.49
C ASN A 418 -24.27 -9.67 -6.78
N VAL A 419 -23.25 -10.11 -7.52
CA VAL A 419 -23.44 -10.80 -8.81
C VAL A 419 -23.04 -12.27 -8.75
N LEU A 420 -21.75 -12.57 -8.55
CA LEU A 420 -21.20 -13.93 -8.70
C LEU A 420 -21.79 -14.89 -7.65
N LYS A 421 -21.71 -14.54 -6.37
CA LYS A 421 -22.27 -15.39 -5.30
C LYS A 421 -23.78 -15.59 -5.44
N GLN A 422 -24.52 -14.55 -5.82
CA GLN A 422 -25.98 -14.65 -6.05
C GLN A 422 -26.34 -15.56 -7.22
N ASN A 423 -25.41 -15.76 -8.16
CA ASN A 423 -25.55 -16.67 -9.28
C ASN A 423 -24.97 -18.07 -9.02
N GLY A 424 -24.56 -18.37 -7.78
CA GLY A 424 -24.06 -19.69 -7.37
C GLY A 424 -22.60 -19.95 -7.71
N TYR A 425 -21.83 -18.92 -8.11
CA TYR A 425 -20.40 -19.05 -8.29
C TYR A 425 -19.69 -19.23 -6.94
N LYS A 426 -18.74 -20.16 -6.91
CA LYS A 426 -17.78 -20.32 -5.83
C LYS A 426 -16.53 -19.52 -6.15
N ILE A 427 -16.11 -18.68 -5.22
CA ILE A 427 -14.97 -17.79 -5.41
C ILE A 427 -13.69 -18.52 -5.00
N ILE A 428 -12.71 -18.55 -5.89
CA ILE A 428 -11.38 -19.11 -5.64
C ILE A 428 -10.43 -17.99 -5.23
N ALA A 429 -10.46 -16.83 -5.86
CA ALA A 429 -9.58 -15.72 -5.48
C ALA A 429 -10.27 -14.39 -5.70
N VAL A 430 -9.94 -13.44 -4.84
CA VAL A 430 -10.26 -12.03 -5.03
C VAL A 430 -9.00 -11.22 -4.74
N SER A 431 -8.69 -10.29 -5.64
CA SER A 431 -7.66 -9.28 -5.49
C SER A 431 -8.34 -7.92 -5.55
N TYR A 432 -8.22 -7.16 -4.47
CA TYR A 432 -8.65 -5.76 -4.45
C TYR A 432 -7.41 -4.87 -4.67
N PRO A 433 -7.56 -3.63 -5.18
CA PRO A 433 -6.44 -2.71 -5.36
C PRO A 433 -5.54 -2.57 -4.11
N GLY A 434 -6.16 -2.46 -2.93
CA GLY A 434 -5.49 -2.38 -1.63
C GLY A 434 -5.32 -3.69 -0.87
N ALA A 435 -5.79 -4.81 -1.42
CA ALA A 435 -5.67 -6.13 -0.80
C ALA A 435 -5.43 -7.19 -1.87
N GLN A 436 -4.22 -7.16 -2.43
CA GLN A 436 -3.75 -8.18 -3.35
C GLN A 436 -3.56 -9.48 -2.56
N GLY A 437 -4.50 -10.43 -2.75
CA GLY A 437 -4.52 -11.68 -2.00
C GLY A 437 -3.28 -12.55 -2.24
N ASP A 438 -3.15 -13.65 -1.49
CA ASP A 438 -2.03 -14.59 -1.61
C ASP A 438 -2.02 -15.42 -2.93
N ARG A 439 -3.04 -15.23 -3.76
CA ARG A 439 -3.35 -16.13 -4.85
C ARG A 439 -2.83 -15.55 -6.17
N VAL A 440 -1.50 -15.54 -6.30
CA VAL A 440 -0.77 -15.05 -7.49
C VAL A 440 -0.70 -16.10 -8.62
N LEU A 441 -0.85 -15.64 -9.86
CA LEU A 441 -0.58 -16.41 -11.07
C LEU A 441 0.82 -16.14 -11.60
N LEU A 442 1.47 -17.22 -12.00
CA LEU A 442 2.86 -17.27 -12.45
C LEU A 442 2.91 -17.87 -13.86
N ALA A 443 2.40 -17.11 -14.84
CA ALA A 443 2.21 -17.58 -16.22
C ALA A 443 3.50 -17.94 -16.97
N GLU A 444 4.62 -17.29 -16.62
CA GLU A 444 5.92 -17.44 -17.31
C GLU A 444 6.94 -18.20 -16.43
N ALA A 445 6.60 -19.43 -16.06
CA ALA A 445 7.47 -20.30 -15.26
C ALA A 445 8.85 -20.50 -15.88
N GLY A 446 9.92 -20.33 -15.09
CA GLY A 446 11.31 -20.58 -15.50
C GLY A 446 12.16 -19.34 -15.80
N THR A 447 11.60 -18.13 -15.76
CA THR A 447 12.34 -16.88 -15.99
C THR A 447 13.01 -16.29 -14.72
N GLY A 448 12.96 -17.01 -13.59
CA GLY A 448 13.57 -16.61 -12.33
C GLY A 448 13.03 -15.27 -11.81
N ARG A 449 13.92 -14.34 -11.44
CA ARG A 449 13.55 -12.98 -10.94
C ARG A 449 12.78 -12.11 -11.96
N ARG A 450 12.73 -12.50 -13.23
CA ARG A 450 11.98 -11.77 -14.28
C ARG A 450 10.54 -12.24 -14.43
N GLN A 451 10.13 -13.26 -13.68
CA GLN A 451 8.79 -13.82 -13.76
C GLN A 451 7.75 -12.79 -13.30
N GLN A 452 6.82 -12.43 -14.19
CA GLN A 452 5.75 -11.50 -13.86
C GLN A 452 4.74 -12.18 -12.91
N ARG A 453 4.54 -11.55 -11.75
CA ARG A 453 3.45 -11.87 -10.83
C ARG A 453 2.18 -11.23 -11.35
N ARG A 454 1.10 -11.99 -11.43
CA ARG A 454 -0.19 -11.49 -11.91
C ARG A 454 -1.29 -11.83 -10.94
N TYR A 455 -2.11 -10.84 -10.63
CA TYR A 455 -3.27 -10.96 -9.77
C TYR A 455 -4.47 -10.61 -10.63
N ILE A 456 -5.28 -11.63 -10.94
CA ILE A 456 -6.58 -11.42 -11.59
C ILE A 456 -7.55 -11.00 -10.48
N ASP A 457 -8.32 -9.94 -10.70
CA ASP A 457 -9.20 -9.40 -9.67
C ASP A 457 -10.15 -10.44 -9.09
N ILE A 458 -10.75 -11.30 -9.93
CA ILE A 458 -11.62 -12.37 -9.47
C ILE A 458 -11.36 -13.66 -10.26
N ILE A 459 -11.13 -14.74 -9.53
CA ILE A 459 -11.14 -16.10 -10.06
C ILE A 459 -12.26 -16.87 -9.35
N SER A 460 -13.20 -17.40 -10.10
CA SER A 460 -14.35 -18.12 -9.56
C SER A 460 -14.78 -19.25 -10.48
N TYR A 461 -15.72 -20.09 -10.04
CA TYR A 461 -16.31 -21.10 -10.90
C TYR A 461 -17.76 -21.38 -10.57
N LEU A 462 -18.53 -21.72 -11.60
CA LEU A 462 -19.86 -22.28 -11.46
C LEU A 462 -19.72 -23.82 -11.44
N PRO A 463 -20.13 -24.50 -10.35
CA PRO A 463 -19.93 -25.94 -10.21
C PRO A 463 -20.44 -26.73 -11.43
N LYS A 464 -19.64 -27.71 -11.88
CA LYS A 464 -19.94 -28.58 -13.03
C LYS A 464 -20.11 -27.88 -14.38
N SER A 465 -19.86 -26.56 -14.46
CA SER A 465 -20.04 -25.79 -15.69
C SER A 465 -18.72 -25.22 -16.20
N HIS A 466 -18.19 -24.17 -15.58
CA HIS A 466 -17.02 -23.44 -16.06
C HIS A 466 -16.36 -22.63 -14.94
N SER A 467 -15.08 -22.31 -15.14
CA SER A 467 -14.34 -21.32 -14.35
C SER A 467 -14.34 -19.98 -15.05
N VAL A 468 -14.17 -18.91 -14.28
CA VAL A 468 -14.27 -17.53 -14.73
C VAL A 468 -13.06 -16.74 -14.22
N LEU A 469 -12.48 -15.95 -15.11
CA LEU A 469 -11.47 -14.94 -14.83
C LEU A 469 -12.08 -13.57 -15.10
N GLN A 470 -12.05 -12.66 -14.14
CA GLN A 470 -12.63 -11.33 -14.29
C GLN A 470 -11.70 -10.26 -13.78
N GLU A 471 -11.54 -9.20 -14.58
CA GLU A 471 -10.89 -7.94 -14.20
C GLU A 471 -11.95 -6.84 -14.02
N ASN A 472 -11.71 -5.91 -13.11
CA ASN A 472 -12.61 -4.79 -12.82
C ASN A 472 -11.92 -3.45 -13.07
N LYS A 473 -12.71 -2.43 -13.36
CA LYS A 473 -12.27 -1.03 -13.42
C LYS A 473 -13.28 -0.14 -12.74
N GLY A 474 -12.79 0.87 -12.03
CA GLY A 474 -13.64 1.87 -11.38
C GLY A 474 -14.58 2.58 -12.37
N GLU A 475 -14.15 2.80 -13.61
CA GLU A 475 -14.94 3.46 -14.65
C GLU A 475 -14.68 2.87 -16.04
N PHE A 476 -15.68 2.97 -16.92
CA PHE A 476 -15.53 2.59 -18.33
C PHE A 476 -14.60 3.56 -19.09
N THR A 477 -13.58 2.99 -19.72
CA THR A 477 -12.89 3.58 -20.87
C THR A 477 -12.55 2.50 -21.90
N HIS A 478 -12.71 2.80 -23.19
CA HIS A 478 -12.44 1.82 -24.25
C HIS A 478 -11.03 1.23 -24.16
N ALA A 479 -10.01 2.08 -23.99
CA ALA A 479 -8.61 1.64 -23.92
C ALA A 479 -8.34 0.73 -22.72
N SER A 480 -8.84 1.08 -21.53
CA SER A 480 -8.62 0.26 -20.34
C SER A 480 -9.32 -1.09 -20.45
N ILE A 481 -10.59 -1.12 -20.88
CA ILE A 481 -11.34 -2.37 -20.97
C ILE A 481 -10.77 -3.28 -22.08
N GLN A 482 -10.40 -2.73 -23.25
CA GLN A 482 -9.76 -3.51 -24.30
C GLN A 482 -8.43 -4.12 -23.85
N SER A 483 -7.65 -3.39 -23.04
CA SER A 483 -6.41 -3.93 -22.48
C SER A 483 -6.68 -5.18 -21.63
N GLU A 484 -7.71 -5.15 -20.77
CA GLU A 484 -8.07 -6.30 -19.94
C GLU A 484 -8.62 -7.47 -20.75
N ILE A 485 -9.43 -7.22 -21.79
CA ILE A 485 -9.93 -8.27 -22.69
C ILE A 485 -8.77 -8.99 -23.38
N SER A 486 -7.82 -8.23 -23.94
CA SER A 486 -6.64 -8.76 -24.61
C SER A 486 -5.79 -9.60 -23.64
N GLU A 487 -5.65 -9.15 -22.40
CA GLU A 487 -4.84 -9.81 -21.39
C GLU A 487 -5.48 -11.11 -20.89
N LEU A 488 -6.75 -11.07 -20.49
CA LEU A 488 -7.52 -12.25 -20.10
C LEU A 488 -7.63 -13.27 -21.24
N GLY A 489 -7.73 -12.80 -22.49
CA GLY A 489 -7.77 -13.64 -23.68
C GLY A 489 -6.59 -14.60 -23.81
N ARG A 490 -5.42 -14.25 -23.25
CA ARG A 490 -4.23 -15.13 -23.27
C ARG A 490 -4.44 -16.41 -22.47
N TYR A 491 -5.22 -16.40 -21.39
CA TYR A 491 -5.58 -17.61 -20.66
C TYR A 491 -6.47 -18.57 -21.45
N LYS A 492 -7.04 -18.13 -22.59
CA LYS A 492 -7.80 -18.97 -23.53
C LYS A 492 -7.02 -19.38 -24.77
N SER A 493 -5.89 -18.75 -25.09
CA SER A 493 -5.12 -18.99 -26.33
C SER A 493 -3.69 -19.46 -26.09
N ASP A 494 -2.99 -18.88 -25.13
CA ASP A 494 -1.57 -19.14 -24.85
C ASP A 494 -1.38 -20.39 -23.95
N LYS A 495 -0.49 -21.30 -24.36
CA LYS A 495 -0.25 -22.58 -23.68
C LYS A 495 0.32 -22.40 -22.26
N ALA A 496 1.22 -21.44 -22.05
CA ALA A 496 1.83 -21.21 -20.74
C ALA A 496 0.81 -20.60 -19.77
N TYR A 497 0.00 -19.65 -20.26
CA TYR A 497 -1.07 -19.05 -19.47
C TYR A 497 -2.12 -20.08 -19.08
N LYS A 498 -2.60 -20.91 -20.01
CA LYS A 498 -3.53 -22.03 -19.72
C LYS A 498 -3.02 -22.97 -18.64
N LEU A 499 -1.80 -23.47 -18.81
CA LEU A 499 -1.20 -24.38 -17.85
C LEU A 499 -1.07 -23.73 -16.46
N SER A 500 -0.75 -22.43 -16.42
CA SER A 500 -0.63 -21.70 -15.16
C SER A 500 -1.96 -21.57 -14.42
N ILE A 501 -3.06 -21.26 -15.12
CA ILE A 501 -4.38 -21.11 -14.49
C ILE A 501 -4.97 -22.48 -14.09
N GLU A 502 -4.75 -23.53 -14.86
CA GLU A 502 -5.15 -24.90 -14.49
C GLU A 502 -4.44 -25.37 -13.22
N LYS A 503 -3.12 -25.17 -13.14
CA LYS A 503 -2.35 -25.47 -11.93
C LYS A 503 -2.84 -24.68 -10.73
N PHE A 504 -3.12 -23.40 -10.91
CA PHE A 504 -3.64 -22.53 -9.87
C PHE A 504 -4.99 -23.04 -9.35
N VAL A 505 -5.94 -23.31 -10.26
CA VAL A 505 -7.27 -23.79 -9.88
C VAL A 505 -7.20 -25.14 -9.18
N ASN A 506 -6.42 -26.10 -9.70
CA ASN A 506 -6.23 -27.40 -9.06
C ASN A 506 -5.63 -27.34 -7.65
N ARG A 507 -4.83 -26.31 -7.39
CA ARG A 507 -4.23 -26.10 -6.07
C ARG A 507 -5.26 -25.63 -5.06
N PHE A 508 -6.07 -24.64 -5.42
CA PHE A 508 -6.96 -23.98 -4.47
C PHE A 508 -8.37 -24.59 -4.42
N ASP A 509 -8.85 -25.20 -5.52
CA ASP A 509 -10.08 -25.98 -5.54
C ASP A 509 -10.10 -27.00 -6.70
N LYS A 510 -9.86 -28.28 -6.39
CA LYS A 510 -9.84 -29.38 -7.38
C LYS A 510 -11.19 -29.63 -8.06
N ASN A 511 -12.30 -29.09 -7.52
CA ASN A 511 -13.64 -29.28 -8.10
C ASN A 511 -13.96 -28.27 -9.20
N ALA A 512 -13.11 -27.26 -9.39
CA ALA A 512 -13.35 -26.20 -10.35
C ALA A 512 -13.08 -26.67 -11.79
N PRO A 513 -14.02 -26.50 -12.74
CA PRO A 513 -13.86 -26.97 -14.12
C PRO A 513 -12.75 -26.22 -14.88
N HIS A 514 -12.02 -26.91 -15.76
CA HIS A 514 -10.98 -26.30 -16.61
C HIS A 514 -11.53 -25.68 -17.92
N ILE A 515 -12.80 -25.32 -17.93
CA ILE A 515 -13.43 -24.56 -19.02
C ILE A 515 -13.40 -23.10 -18.59
N PHE A 516 -12.51 -22.29 -19.18
CA PHE A 516 -12.32 -20.90 -18.77
C PHE A 516 -13.14 -19.91 -19.58
N LYS A 517 -13.85 -19.05 -18.87
CA LYS A 517 -14.59 -17.90 -19.37
C LYS A 517 -13.94 -16.61 -18.87
N ILE A 518 -14.03 -15.55 -19.66
CA ILE A 518 -13.46 -14.25 -19.28
C ILE A 518 -14.54 -13.18 -19.19
N GLY A 519 -14.42 -12.31 -18.20
CA GLY A 519 -15.35 -11.21 -17.99
C GLY A 519 -14.66 -9.92 -17.57
N VAL A 520 -15.38 -8.81 -17.71
CA VAL A 520 -14.95 -7.51 -17.20
C VAL A 520 -16.06 -6.83 -16.41
N GLY A 521 -15.71 -6.13 -15.32
CA GLY A 521 -16.63 -5.34 -14.51
C GLY A 521 -16.30 -3.85 -14.53
N PHE A 522 -17.30 -2.96 -14.63
CA PHE A 522 -17.06 -1.51 -14.55
C PHE A 522 -18.26 -0.69 -14.12
N TRP A 523 -18.04 0.55 -13.67
CA TRP A 523 -19.10 1.54 -13.51
C TRP A 523 -19.44 2.24 -14.84
N ALA A 524 -20.73 2.29 -15.19
CA ALA A 524 -21.23 3.00 -16.36
C ALA A 524 -21.24 4.51 -16.12
N ASN A 525 -20.14 5.17 -16.50
CA ASN A 525 -20.05 6.63 -16.55
C ASN A 525 -20.68 7.18 -17.85
N SER A 526 -20.60 8.50 -18.05
CA SER A 526 -21.13 9.17 -19.25
C SER A 526 -20.51 8.73 -20.58
N ARG A 527 -19.38 8.02 -20.55
CA ARG A 527 -18.69 7.49 -21.74
C ARG A 527 -19.19 6.10 -22.13
N PHE A 528 -20.08 5.50 -21.35
CA PHE A 528 -20.58 4.16 -21.61
C PHE A 528 -21.92 4.19 -22.36
N THR A 529 -21.97 3.47 -23.47
CA THR A 529 -23.21 3.02 -24.13
C THR A 529 -23.05 1.55 -24.51
N VAL A 530 -24.17 0.86 -24.77
CA VAL A 530 -24.12 -0.53 -25.25
C VAL A 530 -23.38 -0.63 -26.60
N GLU A 531 -23.51 0.38 -27.45
CA GLU A 531 -22.81 0.49 -28.75
C GLU A 531 -21.29 0.61 -28.57
N HIS A 532 -20.81 1.36 -27.56
CA HIS A 532 -19.37 1.49 -27.30
C HIS A 532 -18.72 0.16 -26.93
N ILE A 533 -19.46 -0.78 -26.33
CA ILE A 533 -18.95 -2.12 -26.09
C ILE A 533 -18.78 -2.90 -27.38
N GLN A 534 -19.64 -2.72 -28.38
CA GLN A 534 -19.55 -3.44 -29.65
C GLN A 534 -18.28 -3.10 -30.45
N GLN A 535 -17.60 -2.00 -30.10
CA GLN A 535 -16.33 -1.57 -30.69
C GLN A 535 -15.12 -2.32 -30.10
N LEU A 536 -15.30 -3.02 -28.98
CA LEU A 536 -14.28 -3.87 -28.37
C LEU A 536 -14.23 -5.24 -29.07
N GLU A 537 -13.19 -6.01 -28.79
CA GLU A 537 -13.08 -7.43 -29.19
C GLU A 537 -14.05 -8.32 -28.38
N ILE A 538 -15.36 -8.05 -28.50
CA ILE A 538 -16.44 -8.71 -27.76
C ILE A 538 -16.59 -10.20 -28.08
N ASP A 539 -16.05 -10.65 -29.22
CA ASP A 539 -15.97 -12.04 -29.61
C ASP A 539 -15.02 -12.84 -28.71
N LYS A 540 -14.04 -12.17 -28.09
CA LYS A 540 -13.10 -12.77 -27.14
C LYS A 540 -13.64 -12.78 -25.72
N LEU A 541 -14.50 -11.81 -25.38
CA LEU A 541 -15.14 -11.64 -24.08
C LEU A 541 -16.35 -12.58 -23.94
N ASP A 542 -16.58 -13.21 -22.78
CA ASP A 542 -17.76 -14.07 -22.58
C ASP A 542 -18.93 -13.31 -21.91
N TYR A 543 -18.63 -12.34 -21.05
CA TYR A 543 -19.63 -11.47 -20.42
C TYR A 543 -19.03 -10.15 -19.91
N PHE A 544 -19.88 -9.18 -19.59
CA PHE A 544 -19.49 -8.04 -18.77
C PHE A 544 -20.54 -7.72 -17.70
N ILE A 545 -20.06 -7.19 -16.59
CA ILE A 545 -20.87 -6.65 -15.49
C ILE A 545 -20.75 -5.14 -15.55
N PHE A 546 -21.87 -4.43 -15.52
CA PHE A 546 -21.82 -2.99 -15.34
C PHE A 546 -22.77 -2.51 -14.25
N ILE A 547 -22.29 -1.54 -13.50
CA ILE A 547 -23.07 -0.84 -12.48
C ILE A 547 -23.65 0.38 -13.16
N LYS A 548 -24.96 0.63 -13.02
CA LYS A 548 -25.59 1.80 -13.64
C LYS A 548 -25.02 3.10 -13.08
N SER A 549 -25.15 4.18 -13.86
CA SER A 549 -24.70 5.52 -13.49
C SER A 549 -25.28 6.02 -12.18
N ASP A 550 -26.53 5.63 -11.85
CA ASP A 550 -27.20 5.93 -10.59
C ASP A 550 -26.70 5.13 -9.37
N GLN A 551 -25.77 4.19 -9.57
CA GLN A 551 -25.16 3.34 -8.54
C GLN A 551 -26.14 2.42 -7.79
N THR A 552 -27.40 2.33 -8.21
CA THR A 552 -28.46 1.60 -7.48
C THR A 552 -28.61 0.15 -7.95
N SER A 553 -28.20 -0.15 -9.18
CA SER A 553 -28.41 -1.45 -9.80
C SER A 553 -27.24 -1.87 -10.69
N TRP A 554 -27.07 -3.18 -10.81
CA TRP A 554 -26.09 -3.81 -11.70
C TRP A 554 -26.81 -4.59 -12.79
N LYS A 555 -26.12 -4.79 -13.91
CA LYS A 555 -26.56 -5.63 -15.02
C LYS A 555 -25.40 -6.48 -15.53
N VAL A 556 -25.74 -7.63 -16.08
CA VAL A 556 -24.82 -8.53 -16.77
C VAL A 556 -25.27 -8.66 -18.21
N PHE A 557 -24.32 -8.77 -19.13
CA PHE A 557 -24.57 -9.11 -20.52
C PHE A 557 -23.65 -10.25 -20.92
N CYS A 558 -24.20 -11.27 -21.57
CA CYS A 558 -23.43 -12.40 -22.13
C CYS A 558 -23.32 -12.22 -23.65
N THR A 559 -22.12 -12.33 -24.19
CA THR A 559 -21.85 -12.13 -25.63
C THR A 559 -22.20 -13.37 -26.48
N GLY A 560 -22.25 -14.55 -25.85
CA GLY A 560 -22.57 -15.82 -26.49
C GLY A 560 -23.97 -16.36 -26.19
N LYS A 561 -24.32 -17.49 -26.82
CA LYS A 561 -25.59 -18.20 -26.59
C LYS A 561 -25.63 -19.01 -25.28
N THR A 562 -24.48 -19.19 -24.62
CA THR A 562 -24.39 -19.95 -23.36
C THR A 562 -24.96 -19.12 -22.21
N LYS A 563 -25.91 -19.68 -21.47
CA LYS A 563 -26.45 -19.06 -20.26
C LYS A 563 -25.42 -19.18 -19.12
N LEU A 564 -24.64 -18.11 -18.91
CA LEU A 564 -23.62 -18.06 -17.84
C LEU A 564 -24.23 -17.67 -16.48
N PHE A 565 -25.25 -16.82 -16.48
CA PHE A 565 -25.89 -16.30 -15.27
C PHE A 565 -27.37 -16.66 -15.22
N SER A 566 -27.89 -16.92 -14.01
CA SER A 566 -29.32 -17.12 -13.77
C SER A 566 -30.05 -15.79 -13.55
N LYS A 567 -29.38 -14.82 -12.92
CA LYS A 567 -29.83 -13.44 -12.72
C LYS A 567 -28.97 -12.49 -13.53
N MET A 568 -29.61 -11.73 -14.42
CA MET A 568 -28.95 -10.77 -15.32
C MET A 568 -28.97 -9.34 -14.81
N GLU A 569 -29.76 -9.04 -13.77
CA GLU A 569 -29.81 -7.73 -13.13
C GLU A 569 -30.16 -7.86 -11.65
N GLY A 570 -29.81 -6.83 -10.87
CA GLY A 570 -30.11 -6.77 -9.45
C GLY A 570 -29.75 -5.43 -8.82
N LYS A 571 -30.00 -5.30 -7.52
CA LYS A 571 -29.67 -4.09 -6.75
C LYS A 571 -28.21 -4.13 -6.30
N VAL A 572 -27.59 -2.96 -6.29
CA VAL A 572 -26.31 -2.76 -5.61
C VAL A 572 -26.59 -2.66 -4.11
N ASN A 573 -25.89 -3.51 -3.35
CA ASN A 573 -25.87 -3.46 -1.89
C ASN A 573 -24.42 -3.29 -1.45
N LEU A 574 -24.12 -2.12 -0.88
CA LEU A 574 -22.81 -1.80 -0.31
C LEU A 574 -22.99 -1.44 1.17
N PRO A 575 -22.00 -1.76 2.02
CA PRO A 575 -21.91 -1.15 3.34
C PRO A 575 -22.00 0.38 3.24
N LYS A 576 -22.62 1.01 4.24
CA LYS A 576 -22.64 2.48 4.29
C LYS A 576 -21.23 3.01 4.49
N VAL A 577 -20.74 3.75 3.50
CA VAL A 577 -19.37 4.31 3.47
C VAL A 577 -19.39 5.80 3.18
N TYR A 578 -18.37 6.48 3.70
CA TYR A 578 -18.10 7.90 3.47
C TYR A 578 -16.78 8.05 2.70
N GLU A 579 -16.56 9.22 2.14
CA GLU A 579 -15.28 9.63 1.55
C GLU A 579 -14.80 10.92 2.20
N VAL A 580 -13.49 11.13 2.20
CA VAL A 580 -12.90 12.40 2.64
C VAL A 580 -13.30 13.50 1.65
N LYS A 581 -13.89 14.59 2.16
CA LYS A 581 -14.32 15.71 1.34
C LYS A 581 -13.10 16.47 0.84
N GLN A 582 -12.90 16.46 -0.47
CA GLN A 582 -11.86 17.22 -1.13
C GLN A 582 -12.24 18.70 -1.11
N VAL A 583 -11.58 19.50 -0.27
CA VAL A 583 -11.79 20.94 -0.26
C VAL A 583 -11.05 21.53 -1.46
N VAL A 584 -11.80 22.03 -2.44
CA VAL A 584 -11.26 22.62 -3.68
C VAL A 584 -10.44 23.87 -3.34
N LYS A 585 -9.19 23.92 -3.85
CA LYS A 585 -8.31 25.08 -4.05
C LYS A 585 -8.51 26.24 -3.05
N GLY A 586 -7.80 26.16 -1.93
CA GLY A 586 -7.59 27.28 -1.00
C GLY A 586 -6.54 26.95 0.05
N GLN A 587 -6.41 25.67 0.42
CA GLN A 587 -5.37 25.22 1.35
C GLN A 587 -3.99 25.00 0.69
N MET A 588 -3.91 24.82 -0.63
CA MET A 588 -2.60 24.72 -1.31
C MET A 588 -1.94 26.09 -1.55
N GLU A 589 -2.71 27.17 -1.60
CA GLU A 589 -2.16 28.55 -1.64
C GLU A 589 -1.50 28.95 -0.30
N LEU A 590 -1.69 28.18 0.77
CA LEU A 590 -0.94 28.36 2.03
C LEU A 590 0.52 27.89 1.95
N PHE A 591 0.92 27.27 0.82
CA PHE A 591 2.24 26.65 0.64
C PHE A 591 2.97 27.05 -0.66
N GLU A 592 2.38 27.88 -1.50
CA GLU A 592 3.11 28.64 -2.54
C GLU A 592 3.82 29.82 -1.91
#